data_AF-A0A1J4TIN0-F1
#
_entry.id   AF-A0A1J4TIN0-F1
#
_cell.length_a   1.000
_cell.length_b   1.000
_cell.length_c   1.000
_cell.angle_alpha   90.00
_cell.angle_beta   90.00
_cell.angle_gamma   90.00
#
_symmetry.space_group_name_H-M   'P 1'
#
loop_
_entity.id
_entity.type
_entity.pdbx_description
1 polymer ?
#
loop_
_entity_poly.entity_id
_entity_poly.type
_entity_poly.pdbx_seq_one_letter_code
_entity_poly.pdbx_strand_id
1 'polypeptide(L)'
;MIKFFRNIRQKLIEQGKIGNYLKYAIGEIVLVVIGILIALQINNWNEKKKINQSIANHLIILKQNLLEDKAQLKLLHQNMSDNFNYADSLMMQFKTLIPIDQKTTKYLGKLLLEYQFRPNKNAIETITQSNEIPFLEPRLQKAILDYYALIESTREREQISNNQIQSKFENYINFNYPQVFQKNSEWDFVKNFYKDDPRPIVVINEEAFLADKKLESLVTSRYFQSNALKKFYTDLINS
;
A
#
# COMPACT_ATOMS: atom_id res chain seq x y z
N MET A 1 -22.72 27.33 -46.05
CA MET A 1 -21.95 26.77 -47.19
C MET A 1 -22.78 25.94 -48.16
N ILE A 2 -23.69 25.07 -47.69
CA ILE A 2 -24.51 24.19 -48.56
C ILE A 2 -25.32 24.95 -49.64
N LYS A 3 -25.91 26.12 -49.33
CA LYS A 3 -26.69 26.90 -50.32
C LYS A 3 -25.86 27.48 -51.46
N PHE A 4 -24.60 27.84 -51.21
CA PHE A 4 -23.72 28.46 -52.20
C PHE A 4 -23.25 27.44 -53.25
N PHE A 5 -22.75 26.28 -52.79
CA PHE A 5 -22.35 25.18 -53.67
C PHE A 5 -23.55 24.51 -54.37
N ARG A 6 -24.74 24.51 -53.74
CA ARG A 6 -25.99 24.05 -54.37
C ARG A 6 -26.38 24.89 -55.58
N ASN A 7 -26.32 26.22 -55.47
CA ASN A 7 -26.68 27.12 -56.57
C ASN A 7 -25.70 27.01 -57.75
N ILE A 8 -24.42 26.74 -57.50
CA ILE A 8 -23.40 26.51 -58.55
C ILE A 8 -23.69 25.20 -59.29
N ARG A 9 -24.02 24.13 -58.56
CA ARG A 9 -24.38 22.84 -59.17
C ARG A 9 -25.63 22.90 -60.03
N GLN A 10 -26.68 23.60 -59.57
CA GLN A 10 -27.90 23.78 -60.35
C GLN A 10 -27.63 24.49 -61.68
N LYS A 11 -26.84 25.58 -61.66
CA LYS A 11 -26.42 26.29 -62.88
C LYS A 11 -25.57 25.43 -63.83
N LEU A 12 -24.75 24.51 -63.31
CA LEU A 12 -23.92 23.62 -64.13
C LEU A 12 -24.71 22.50 -64.80
N ILE A 13 -25.79 22.02 -64.16
CA ILE A 13 -26.74 21.08 -64.74
C ILE A 13 -27.59 21.75 -65.82
N GLU A 14 -28.12 22.96 -65.56
CA GLU A 14 -28.90 23.74 -66.53
C GLU A 14 -28.11 24.07 -67.81
N GLN A 15 -26.78 24.13 -67.72
CA GLN A 15 -25.88 24.36 -68.86
C GLN A 15 -25.41 23.06 -69.57
N GLY A 16 -25.88 21.88 -69.19
CA GLY A 16 -25.48 20.60 -69.79
C GLY A 16 -24.05 20.13 -69.46
N LYS A 17 -23.36 20.75 -68.50
CA LYS A 17 -21.94 20.49 -68.19
C LYS A 17 -21.76 19.40 -67.12
N ILE A 18 -22.19 18.17 -67.41
CA ILE A 18 -22.19 17.03 -66.48
C ILE A 18 -20.79 16.73 -65.89
N GLY A 19 -19.72 16.79 -66.70
CA GLY A 19 -18.36 16.55 -66.23
C GLY A 19 -17.85 17.59 -65.21
N ASN A 20 -18.28 18.85 -65.34
CA ASN A 20 -17.96 19.89 -64.37
C ASN A 20 -18.80 19.71 -63.09
N TYR A 21 -20.08 19.37 -63.23
CA TYR A 21 -20.93 19.06 -62.08
C TYR A 21 -20.33 17.96 -61.18
N LEU A 22 -19.83 16.86 -61.75
CA LEU A 22 -19.19 15.77 -61.00
C LEU A 22 -17.92 16.25 -60.28
N LYS A 23 -17.05 17.04 -60.93
CA LYS A 23 -15.86 17.62 -60.29
C LYS A 23 -16.22 18.50 -59.09
N TYR A 24 -17.24 19.34 -59.22
CA TYR A 24 -17.70 20.21 -58.14
C TYR A 24 -18.38 19.43 -57.00
N ALA A 25 -19.14 18.38 -57.30
CA ALA A 25 -19.76 17.52 -56.29
C ALA A 25 -18.72 16.72 -55.48
N ILE A 26 -17.67 16.21 -56.14
CA ILE A 26 -16.54 15.56 -55.47
C ILE A 26 -15.80 16.57 -54.59
N GLY A 27 -15.56 17.79 -55.08
CA GLY A 27 -14.95 18.87 -54.29
C GLY A 27 -15.75 19.23 -53.03
N GLU A 28 -17.09 19.24 -53.10
CA GLU A 28 -17.97 19.47 -51.94
C GLU A 28 -17.86 18.34 -50.91
N ILE A 29 -17.83 17.08 -51.34
CA ILE A 29 -17.62 15.93 -50.44
C ILE A 29 -16.25 16.03 -49.77
N VAL A 30 -15.19 16.30 -50.52
CA VAL A 30 -13.83 16.45 -49.97
C VAL A 30 -13.77 17.58 -48.95
N LEU A 31 -14.38 18.73 -49.22
CA LEU A 31 -14.46 19.84 -48.27
C LEU A 31 -15.23 19.48 -46.99
N VAL A 32 -16.33 18.75 -47.11
CA VAL A 32 -17.10 18.28 -45.94
C VAL A 32 -16.27 17.29 -45.12
N VAL A 33 -15.59 16.34 -45.77
CA VAL A 33 -14.71 15.37 -45.11
C VAL A 33 -13.58 16.09 -44.37
N ILE A 34 -12.90 17.07 -44.99
CA ILE A 34 -11.88 17.89 -44.32
C ILE A 34 -12.46 18.61 -43.10
N GLY A 35 -13.67 19.18 -43.22
CA GLY A 35 -14.35 19.83 -42.09
C GLY A 35 -14.61 18.87 -40.93
N ILE A 36 -15.09 17.66 -41.21
CA ILE A 36 -15.32 16.61 -40.20
C ILE A 36 -13.99 16.18 -39.57
N LEU A 37 -12.94 15.97 -40.36
CA LEU A 37 -11.63 15.58 -39.83
C LEU A 37 -11.04 16.66 -38.91
N ILE A 38 -11.15 17.94 -39.26
CA ILE A 38 -10.71 19.05 -38.40
C ILE A 38 -11.55 19.08 -37.11
N ALA A 39 -12.87 18.93 -37.21
CA ALA A 39 -13.75 18.90 -36.04
C ALA A 39 -13.40 17.74 -35.09
N LEU A 40 -13.16 16.55 -35.65
CA LEU A 40 -12.70 15.37 -34.90
C LEU A 40 -11.33 15.61 -34.26
N GLN A 41 -10.39 16.21 -34.98
CA GLN A 41 -9.06 16.54 -34.44
C GLN A 41 -9.14 17.53 -33.27
N ILE A 42 -9.94 18.58 -33.39
CA ILE A 42 -10.16 19.56 -32.30
C ILE A 42 -10.81 18.88 -31.09
N ASN A 43 -11.80 18.01 -31.31
CA ASN A 43 -12.44 17.26 -30.24
C ASN A 43 -11.44 16.35 -29.51
N ASN A 44 -10.69 15.53 -30.26
CA ASN A 44 -9.67 14.64 -29.72
C ASN A 44 -8.57 15.40 -28.95
N TRP A 45 -8.17 16.58 -29.44
CA TRP A 45 -7.21 17.43 -28.74
C TRP A 45 -7.76 17.96 -27.41
N ASN A 46 -9.01 18.41 -27.38
CA ASN A 46 -9.67 18.87 -26.16
C ASN A 46 -9.84 17.73 -25.14
N GLU A 47 -10.23 16.54 -25.59
CA GLU A 47 -10.32 15.33 -24.75
C GLU A 47 -8.97 14.96 -24.15
N LYS A 48 -7.91 14.90 -24.98
CA LYS A 48 -6.54 14.64 -24.50
C LYS A 48 -6.09 15.67 -23.47
N LYS A 49 -6.41 16.96 -23.67
CA LYS A 49 -6.10 18.02 -22.71
C LYS A 49 -6.80 17.79 -21.36
N LYS A 50 -8.08 17.42 -21.37
CA LYS A 50 -8.85 17.12 -20.15
C LYS A 50 -8.29 15.92 -19.41
N ILE A 51 -7.99 14.83 -20.12
CA ILE A 51 -7.37 13.62 -19.55
C ILE A 51 -6.03 13.96 -18.89
N ASN A 52 -5.16 14.71 -19.58
CA ASN A 52 -3.86 15.11 -19.03
C ASN A 52 -3.98 15.99 -17.78
N GLN A 53 -4.98 16.89 -17.73
CA GLN A 53 -5.25 17.70 -16.54
C GLN A 53 -5.76 16.85 -15.37
N SER A 54 -6.66 15.90 -15.64
CA SER A 54 -7.16 14.95 -14.64
C SER A 54 -6.02 14.11 -14.05
N ILE A 55 -5.19 13.52 -14.91
CA ILE A 55 -3.99 12.76 -14.52
C ILE A 55 -3.06 13.60 -13.65
N ALA A 56 -2.75 14.84 -14.06
CA ALA A 56 -1.88 15.71 -13.28
C ALA A 56 -2.40 15.94 -11.86
N ASN A 57 -3.72 16.17 -11.72
CA ASN A 57 -4.34 16.33 -10.40
C ASN A 57 -4.26 15.04 -9.57
N HIS A 58 -4.56 13.87 -10.16
CA HIS A 58 -4.48 12.60 -9.45
C HIS A 58 -3.05 12.24 -9.05
N LEU A 59 -2.04 12.57 -9.87
CA LEU A 59 -0.63 12.35 -9.54
C LEU A 59 -0.16 13.24 -8.37
N ILE A 60 -0.72 14.44 -8.21
CA ILE A 60 -0.46 15.29 -7.03
C ILE A 60 -0.98 14.60 -5.76
N ILE A 61 -2.21 14.06 -5.80
CA ILE A 61 -2.79 13.34 -4.67
C ILE A 61 -2.00 12.06 -4.38
N LEU A 62 -1.65 11.30 -5.42
CA LEU A 62 -0.84 10.09 -5.29
C LEU A 62 0.50 10.39 -4.62
N LYS A 63 1.18 11.46 -5.04
CA LYS A 63 2.44 11.89 -4.41
C LYS A 63 2.26 12.18 -2.92
N GLN A 64 1.17 12.84 -2.54
CA GLN A 64 0.87 13.11 -1.13
C GLN A 64 0.65 11.80 -0.36
N ASN A 65 -0.16 10.88 -0.90
CA ASN A 65 -0.37 9.56 -0.30
C ASN A 65 0.95 8.81 -0.11
N LEU A 66 1.85 8.83 -1.09
CA LEU A 66 3.16 8.17 -1.00
C LEU A 66 4.07 8.76 0.10
N LEU A 67 3.94 10.06 0.40
CA LEU A 67 4.68 10.68 1.51
C LEU A 67 4.17 10.19 2.87
N GLU A 68 2.85 10.06 3.02
CA GLU A 68 2.20 9.53 4.22
C GLU A 68 2.52 8.05 4.41
N ASP A 69 2.41 7.27 3.34
CA ASP A 69 2.81 5.86 3.27
C ASP A 69 4.25 5.68 3.76
N LYS A 70 5.19 6.49 3.24
CA LYS A 70 6.60 6.44 3.65
C LYS A 70 6.80 6.74 5.13
N ALA A 71 6.05 7.68 5.71
CA ALA A 71 6.12 7.98 7.13
C ALA A 71 5.63 6.80 7.98
N GLN A 72 4.51 6.19 7.58
CA GLN A 72 3.98 5.00 8.25
C GLN A 72 4.94 3.81 8.14
N LEU A 73 5.49 3.55 6.96
CA LEU A 73 6.44 2.46 6.73
C LEU A 73 7.72 2.60 7.57
N LYS A 74 8.22 3.83 7.75
CA LYS A 74 9.38 4.07 8.66
C LYS A 74 9.06 3.69 10.09
N LEU A 75 7.87 4.03 10.59
CA LEU A 75 7.43 3.64 11.93
C LEU A 75 7.30 2.12 12.05
N LEU A 76 6.68 1.48 11.05
CA LEU A 76 6.53 0.01 11.02
C LEU A 76 7.88 -0.71 10.94
N HIS A 77 8.81 -0.19 10.14
CA HIS A 77 10.18 -0.69 10.07
C HIS A 77 10.88 -0.60 11.44
N GLN A 78 10.76 0.54 12.13
CA GLN A 78 11.32 0.68 13.47
C GLN A 78 10.69 -0.32 14.45
N ASN A 79 9.37 -0.46 14.45
CA ASN A 79 8.66 -1.43 15.29
C ASN A 79 9.13 -2.87 15.03
N MET A 80 9.36 -3.25 13.77
CA MET A 80 9.90 -4.57 13.43
C MET A 80 11.36 -4.74 13.83
N SER A 81 12.16 -3.67 13.77
CA SER A 81 13.52 -3.69 14.30
C SER A 81 13.53 -3.91 15.81
N ASP A 82 12.64 -3.26 16.54
CA ASP A 82 12.51 -3.42 17.99
C ASP A 82 12.03 -4.84 18.33
N ASN A 83 10.99 -5.35 17.64
CA ASN A 83 10.51 -6.71 17.81
C ASN A 83 11.59 -7.76 17.51
N PHE A 84 12.37 -7.55 16.46
CA PHE A 84 13.52 -8.39 16.16
C PHE A 84 14.50 -8.43 17.34
N ASN A 85 14.85 -7.28 17.92
CA ASN A 85 15.76 -7.19 19.07
C ASN A 85 15.17 -7.82 20.34
N TYR A 86 13.86 -7.71 20.57
CA TYR A 86 13.19 -8.36 21.70
C TYR A 86 13.19 -9.89 21.57
N ALA A 87 12.89 -10.40 20.38
CA ALA A 87 12.94 -11.83 20.11
C ALA A 87 14.37 -12.37 20.19
N ASP A 88 15.35 -11.64 19.68
CA ASP A 88 16.78 -11.97 19.77
C ASP A 88 17.24 -12.04 21.24
N SER A 89 16.82 -11.08 22.06
CA SER A 89 17.13 -11.07 23.49
C SER A 89 16.55 -12.30 24.21
N LEU A 90 15.30 -12.66 23.93
CA LEU A 90 14.70 -13.88 24.48
C LEU A 90 15.45 -15.14 24.00
N MET A 91 15.85 -15.21 22.73
CA MET A 91 16.66 -16.32 22.21
C MET A 91 18.02 -16.40 22.91
N MET A 92 18.66 -15.26 23.21
CA MET A 92 19.89 -15.23 24.00
C MET A 92 19.67 -15.71 25.45
N GLN A 93 18.51 -15.41 26.05
CA GLN A 93 18.12 -15.95 27.37
C GLN A 93 17.93 -17.46 27.35
N PHE A 94 17.25 -18.02 26.35
CA PHE A 94 17.12 -19.47 26.17
C PHE A 94 18.48 -20.17 25.98
N LYS A 95 19.42 -19.49 25.32
CA LYS A 95 20.82 -19.95 25.19
C LYS A 95 21.67 -19.71 26.44
N THR A 96 21.09 -19.15 27.51
CA THR A 96 21.79 -18.77 28.75
C THR A 96 22.97 -17.81 28.55
N LEU A 97 22.96 -17.05 27.44
CA LEU A 97 24.02 -16.07 27.13
C LEU A 97 23.83 -14.76 27.88
N ILE A 98 22.58 -14.44 28.24
CA ILE A 98 22.21 -13.31 29.09
C ILE A 98 21.21 -13.79 30.14
N PRO A 99 21.14 -13.16 31.33
CA PRO A 99 20.26 -13.59 32.40
C PRO A 99 18.79 -13.34 32.09
N ILE A 100 17.93 -14.13 32.74
CA ILE A 100 16.49 -13.85 32.82
C ILE A 100 16.32 -12.76 33.88
N ASP A 101 15.81 -11.60 33.46
CA ASP A 101 15.64 -10.45 34.33
C ASP A 101 14.23 -9.83 34.20
N GLN A 102 14.02 -8.67 34.82
CA GLN A 102 12.74 -7.95 34.76
C GLN A 102 12.34 -7.52 33.34
N LYS A 103 13.27 -7.43 32.38
CA LYS A 103 12.96 -7.10 30.99
C LYS A 103 12.43 -8.30 30.22
N THR A 104 12.58 -9.51 30.71
CA THR A 104 12.03 -10.72 30.07
C THR A 104 10.52 -10.59 29.82
N THR A 105 9.76 -10.10 30.81
CA THR A 105 8.31 -9.86 30.65
C THR A 105 8.02 -8.73 29.66
N LYS A 106 8.89 -7.72 29.58
CA LYS A 106 8.83 -6.68 28.55
C LYS A 106 8.95 -7.27 27.16
N TYR A 107 9.95 -8.13 26.94
CA TYR A 107 10.20 -8.73 25.63
C TYR A 107 9.00 -9.58 25.21
N LEU A 108 8.50 -10.44 26.09
CA LEU A 108 7.31 -11.26 25.84
C LEU A 108 6.08 -10.39 25.53
N GLY A 109 5.84 -9.35 26.34
CA GLY A 109 4.71 -8.46 26.15
C GLY A 109 4.77 -7.65 24.86
N LYS A 110 5.94 -7.10 24.49
CA LYS A 110 6.09 -6.33 23.25
C LYS A 110 5.88 -7.18 21.99
N LEU A 111 6.23 -8.47 22.04
CA LEU A 111 6.04 -9.39 20.93
C LEU A 111 4.57 -9.80 20.68
N LEU A 112 3.65 -9.44 21.58
CA LEU A 112 2.20 -9.61 21.41
C LEU A 112 1.58 -8.58 20.45
N LEU A 113 2.29 -7.50 20.13
CA LEU A 113 1.72 -6.43 19.32
C LEU A 113 1.66 -6.81 17.84
N GLU A 114 0.50 -6.53 17.25
CA GLU A 114 0.24 -6.66 15.82
C GLU A 114 0.53 -5.38 15.07
N TYR A 115 0.92 -5.52 13.81
CA TYR A 115 1.27 -4.39 12.97
C TYR A 115 0.69 -4.58 11.57
N GLN A 116 0.28 -3.48 10.96
CA GLN A 116 -0.32 -3.48 9.64
C GLN A 116 -0.05 -2.14 8.93
N PHE A 117 0.41 -2.23 7.69
CA PHE A 117 0.50 -1.09 6.78
C PHE A 117 -0.87 -0.77 6.19
N ARG A 118 -1.25 0.52 6.19
CA ARG A 118 -2.57 1.00 5.77
C ARG A 118 -2.41 2.13 4.76
N PRO A 119 -1.98 1.82 3.53
CA PRO A 119 -1.75 2.84 2.50
C PRO A 119 -3.04 3.52 2.09
N ASN A 120 -2.96 4.81 1.73
CA ASN A 120 -4.08 5.52 1.16
C ASN A 120 -4.25 5.18 -0.33
N LYS A 121 -5.24 4.35 -0.65
CA LYS A 121 -5.50 3.85 -2.01
C LYS A 121 -6.39 4.74 -2.87
N ASN A 122 -6.94 5.84 -2.33
CA ASN A 122 -7.93 6.66 -3.03
C ASN A 122 -7.43 7.18 -4.40
N ALA A 123 -6.18 7.65 -4.45
CA ALA A 123 -5.61 8.16 -5.70
C ALA A 123 -5.48 7.07 -6.78
N ILE A 124 -4.93 5.89 -6.43
CA ILE A 124 -4.78 4.81 -7.41
C ILE A 124 -6.12 4.22 -7.82
N GLU A 125 -7.06 4.10 -6.89
CA GLU A 125 -8.42 3.63 -7.18
C GLU A 125 -9.10 4.57 -8.16
N THR A 126 -8.94 5.87 -7.98
CA THR A 126 -9.50 6.89 -8.88
C THR A 126 -8.88 6.80 -10.27
N ILE A 127 -7.55 6.76 -10.39
CA ILE A 127 -6.83 6.63 -11.68
C ILE A 127 -7.19 5.32 -12.40
N THR A 128 -7.44 4.26 -11.64
CA THR A 128 -7.85 2.96 -12.19
C THR A 128 -9.29 3.02 -12.69
N GLN A 129 -10.22 3.55 -11.88
CA GLN A 129 -11.64 3.67 -12.23
C GLN A 129 -11.89 4.63 -13.39
N SER A 130 -11.08 5.68 -13.52
CA SER A 130 -11.13 6.62 -14.64
C SER A 130 -10.52 6.09 -15.93
N ASN A 131 -9.95 4.87 -15.93
CA ASN A 131 -9.19 4.28 -17.04
C ASN A 131 -8.02 5.17 -17.50
N GLU A 132 -7.39 5.90 -16.59
CA GLU A 132 -6.32 6.84 -16.90
C GLU A 132 -4.92 6.18 -16.93
N ILE A 133 -4.77 5.00 -16.32
CA ILE A 133 -3.50 4.24 -16.26
C ILE A 133 -2.79 4.11 -17.63
N PRO A 134 -3.47 3.76 -18.75
CA PRO A 134 -2.80 3.60 -20.06
C PRO A 134 -2.26 4.90 -20.65
N PHE A 135 -2.68 6.06 -20.14
CA PHE A 135 -2.23 7.38 -20.61
C PHE A 135 -1.05 7.93 -19.79
N LEU A 136 -0.61 7.21 -18.76
CA LEU A 136 0.59 7.54 -18.00
C LEU A 136 1.85 7.22 -18.80
N GLU A 137 2.95 7.90 -18.47
CA GLU A 137 4.27 7.53 -18.96
C GLU A 137 4.58 6.06 -18.58
N PRO A 138 5.07 5.20 -19.50
CA PRO A 138 5.23 3.77 -19.25
C PRO A 138 6.09 3.43 -18.02
N ARG A 139 7.12 4.25 -17.75
CA ARG A 139 7.96 4.09 -16.55
C ARG A 139 7.18 4.34 -15.27
N LEU A 140 6.33 5.38 -15.26
CA LEU A 140 5.50 5.75 -14.11
C LEU A 140 4.41 4.70 -13.89
N GLN A 141 3.76 4.26 -14.97
CA GLN A 141 2.79 3.16 -14.93
C GLN A 141 3.39 1.93 -14.26
N LYS A 142 4.56 1.48 -14.71
CA LYS A 142 5.25 0.32 -14.13
C LYS A 142 5.58 0.53 -12.66
N ALA A 143 6.17 1.68 -12.30
CA ALA A 143 6.54 1.98 -10.92
C ALA A 143 5.34 1.95 -9.96
N ILE A 144 4.20 2.52 -10.38
CA ILE A 144 2.96 2.50 -9.61
C ILE A 144 2.46 1.06 -9.43
N LEU A 145 2.39 0.29 -10.51
CA LEU A 145 1.90 -1.10 -10.45
C LEU A 145 2.81 -1.99 -9.59
N ASP A 146 4.14 -1.84 -9.71
CA ASP A 146 5.11 -2.58 -8.90
C ASP A 146 4.98 -2.24 -7.41
N TYR A 147 4.81 -0.95 -7.07
CA TYR A 147 4.60 -0.49 -5.69
C TYR A 147 3.35 -1.14 -5.07
N TYR A 148 2.21 -1.10 -5.76
CA TYR A 148 0.97 -1.69 -5.25
C TYR A 148 1.02 -3.23 -5.20
N ALA A 149 1.76 -3.89 -6.09
CA ALA A 149 2.01 -5.33 -6.00
C ALA A 149 2.87 -5.69 -4.76
N LEU A 150 3.86 -4.86 -4.43
CA LEU A 150 4.68 -5.02 -3.24
C LEU A 150 3.88 -4.77 -1.95
N ILE A 151 2.92 -3.83 -1.98
CA ILE A 151 1.96 -3.63 -0.87
C ILE A 151 1.18 -4.91 -0.60
N GLU A 152 0.62 -5.55 -1.63
CA GLU A 152 -0.16 -6.78 -1.44
C GLU A 152 0.71 -7.92 -0.90
N SER A 153 1.93 -8.07 -1.42
CA SER A 153 2.90 -9.06 -0.91
C SER A 153 3.25 -8.81 0.57
N THR A 154 3.39 -7.54 0.95
CA THR A 154 3.65 -7.14 2.34
C THR A 154 2.44 -7.45 3.23
N ARG A 155 1.23 -7.16 2.76
CA ARG A 155 -0.02 -7.43 3.48
C ARG A 155 -0.18 -8.93 3.78
N GLU A 156 0.12 -9.80 2.83
CA GLU A 156 0.10 -11.25 3.05
C GLU A 156 1.07 -11.66 4.16
N ARG A 157 2.28 -11.09 4.17
CA ARG A 157 3.28 -11.33 5.22
C ARG A 157 2.81 -10.85 6.59
N GLU A 158 2.18 -9.68 6.66
CA GLU A 158 1.59 -9.12 7.89
C GLU A 158 0.50 -10.03 8.44
N GLN A 159 -0.40 -10.51 7.58
CA GLN A 159 -1.46 -11.43 7.96
C GLN A 159 -0.91 -12.74 8.51
N ILE A 160 0.13 -13.31 7.89
CA ILE A 160 0.80 -14.52 8.40
C ILE A 160 1.37 -14.25 9.80
N SER A 161 2.07 -13.14 10.00
CA SER A 161 2.64 -12.77 11.31
C SER A 161 1.54 -12.58 12.36
N ASN A 162 0.52 -11.78 12.07
CA ASN A 162 -0.54 -11.45 13.02
C ASN A 162 -1.39 -12.68 13.37
N ASN A 163 -1.69 -13.54 12.38
CA ASN A 163 -2.37 -14.81 12.64
C ASN A 163 -1.53 -15.72 13.56
N GLN A 164 -0.20 -15.76 13.41
CA GLN A 164 0.66 -16.51 14.32
C GLN A 164 0.64 -15.92 15.75
N ILE A 165 0.55 -14.60 15.89
CA ILE A 165 0.41 -13.94 17.19
C ILE A 165 -0.89 -14.40 17.84
N GLN A 166 -2.03 -14.08 17.21
CA GLN A 166 -3.37 -14.33 17.76
C GLN A 166 -3.61 -15.82 18.05
N SER A 167 -3.29 -16.70 17.09
CA SER A 167 -3.63 -18.12 17.21
C SER A 167 -2.67 -18.91 18.09
N LYS A 168 -1.42 -18.48 18.24
CA LYS A 168 -0.38 -19.26 18.93
C LYS A 168 0.31 -18.49 20.04
N PHE A 169 0.99 -17.38 19.72
CA PHE A 169 1.87 -16.70 20.67
C PHE A 169 1.07 -16.05 21.82
N GLU A 170 0.06 -15.25 21.49
CA GLU A 170 -0.76 -14.54 22.47
C GLU A 170 -1.46 -15.49 23.43
N ASN A 171 -2.17 -16.50 22.89
CA ASN A 171 -2.81 -17.53 23.70
C ASN A 171 -1.82 -18.22 24.66
N TYR A 172 -0.60 -18.48 24.19
CA TYR A 172 0.42 -19.13 24.99
C TYR A 172 0.95 -18.22 26.11
N ILE A 173 1.26 -16.96 25.80
CA ILE A 173 1.75 -15.99 26.78
C ILE A 173 0.69 -15.69 27.84
N ASN A 174 -0.56 -15.45 27.42
CA ASN A 174 -1.65 -15.13 28.35
C ASN A 174 -1.90 -16.25 29.36
N PHE A 175 -1.72 -17.51 28.97
CA PHE A 175 -1.95 -18.66 29.85
C PHE A 175 -0.73 -19.03 30.71
N ASN A 176 0.47 -19.06 30.12
CA ASN A 176 1.67 -19.60 30.79
C ASN A 176 2.54 -18.52 31.43
N TYR A 177 2.40 -17.26 31.00
CA TYR A 177 3.18 -16.12 31.49
C TYR A 177 2.29 -14.92 31.86
N PRO A 178 1.23 -15.11 32.67
CA PRO A 178 0.30 -14.02 33.03
C PRO A 178 0.97 -12.85 33.77
N GLN A 179 2.14 -13.07 34.39
CA GLN A 179 2.96 -12.04 35.03
C GLN A 179 3.47 -10.95 34.08
N VAL A 180 3.31 -11.11 32.76
CA VAL A 180 3.46 -10.01 31.80
C VAL A 180 2.47 -8.85 32.08
N PHE A 181 1.30 -9.16 32.65
CA PHE A 181 0.21 -8.21 32.91
C PHE A 181 0.04 -7.91 34.41
N GLN A 182 1.08 -7.39 35.06
CA GLN A 182 1.05 -7.01 36.48
C GLN A 182 1.62 -5.61 36.73
N LYS A 183 1.69 -5.17 37.99
CA LYS A 183 2.05 -3.78 38.36
C LYS A 183 3.44 -3.29 37.94
N ASN A 184 4.38 -4.19 37.59
CA ASN A 184 5.68 -3.82 37.03
C ASN A 184 5.73 -3.99 35.49
N SER A 185 4.58 -4.11 34.83
CA SER A 185 4.51 -4.16 33.38
C SER A 185 5.03 -2.87 32.75
N GLU A 186 5.62 -3.01 31.56
CA GLU A 186 6.10 -1.88 30.75
C GLU A 186 5.00 -1.27 29.88
N TRP A 187 3.78 -1.80 29.99
CA TRP A 187 2.60 -1.21 29.37
C TRP A 187 1.99 -0.23 30.35
N ASP A 188 2.02 1.07 30.00
CA ASP A 188 1.59 2.14 30.90
C ASP A 188 0.17 1.93 31.44
N PHE A 189 -0.75 1.45 30.59
CA PHE A 189 -2.11 1.18 31.06
C PHE A 189 -2.17 0.06 32.10
N VAL A 190 -1.39 -1.02 31.93
CA VAL A 190 -1.33 -2.15 32.88
C VAL A 190 -0.70 -1.68 34.19
N LYS A 191 0.46 -1.01 34.09
CA LYS A 191 1.17 -0.45 35.24
C LYS A 191 0.28 0.49 36.06
N ASN A 192 -0.44 1.38 35.39
CA ASN A 192 -1.33 2.34 36.03
C ASN A 192 -2.58 1.67 36.62
N PHE A 193 -3.14 0.65 35.95
CA PHE A 193 -4.31 -0.08 36.44
C PHE A 193 -3.99 -0.88 37.71
N TYR A 194 -2.81 -1.53 37.77
CA TYR A 194 -2.38 -2.36 38.90
C TYR A 194 -1.51 -1.60 39.92
N LYS A 195 -1.41 -0.26 39.86
CA LYS A 195 -0.52 0.52 40.73
C LYS A 195 -0.75 0.28 42.24
N ASP A 196 -2.00 0.02 42.62
CA ASP A 196 -2.42 -0.21 44.01
C ASP A 196 -2.66 -1.71 44.31
N ASP A 197 -2.22 -2.61 43.43
CA ASP A 197 -2.41 -4.06 43.61
C ASP A 197 -1.59 -4.59 44.80
N PRO A 198 -2.25 -5.09 45.87
CA PRO A 198 -1.56 -5.54 47.08
C PRO A 198 -0.81 -6.86 46.88
N ARG A 199 -1.08 -7.61 45.80
CA ARG A 199 -0.41 -8.89 45.53
C ARG A 199 1.08 -8.69 45.26
N PRO A 200 1.96 -9.63 45.66
CA PRO A 200 3.38 -9.55 45.36
C PRO A 200 3.63 -9.67 43.84
N ILE A 201 4.76 -9.12 43.38
CA ILE A 201 5.21 -9.28 42.00
C ILE A 201 5.59 -10.74 41.79
N VAL A 202 5.02 -11.38 40.76
CA VAL A 202 5.39 -12.74 40.37
C VAL A 202 6.54 -12.64 39.38
N VAL A 203 7.67 -13.24 39.74
CA VAL A 203 8.85 -13.34 38.87
C VAL A 203 8.77 -14.60 38.01
N ILE A 204 9.40 -14.57 36.84
CA ILE A 204 9.54 -15.77 36.00
C ILE A 204 10.39 -16.79 36.75
N ASN A 205 9.90 -18.02 36.88
CA ASN A 205 10.73 -19.13 37.33
C ASN A 205 11.73 -19.50 36.22
N GLU A 206 13.03 -19.33 36.49
CA GLU A 206 14.08 -19.49 35.48
C GLU A 206 14.17 -20.91 34.94
N GLU A 207 14.11 -21.92 35.81
CA GLU A 207 14.20 -23.33 35.41
C GLU A 207 13.03 -23.71 34.49
N ALA A 208 11.81 -23.33 34.86
CA ALA A 208 10.61 -23.57 34.05
C ALA A 208 10.65 -22.80 32.72
N PHE A 209 11.16 -21.57 32.73
CA PHE A 209 11.32 -20.77 31.50
C PHE A 209 12.31 -21.42 30.55
N LEU A 210 13.50 -21.82 31.02
CA LEU A 210 14.53 -22.45 30.18
C LEU A 210 14.11 -23.84 29.66
N ALA A 211 13.26 -24.55 30.41
CA ALA A 211 12.67 -25.81 29.98
C ALA A 211 11.54 -25.67 28.95
N ASP A 212 11.00 -24.45 28.73
CA ASP A 212 9.86 -24.22 27.85
C ASP A 212 10.25 -24.20 26.36
N LYS A 213 10.33 -25.40 25.77
CA LYS A 213 10.62 -25.60 24.34
C LYS A 213 9.53 -25.07 23.42
N LYS A 214 8.29 -24.94 23.90
CA LYS A 214 7.20 -24.39 23.09
C LYS A 214 7.35 -22.88 22.98
N LEU A 215 7.64 -22.18 24.08
CA LEU A 215 7.94 -20.76 24.05
C LEU A 215 9.16 -20.47 23.18
N GLU A 216 10.26 -21.22 23.34
CA GLU A 216 11.48 -21.05 22.56
C GLU A 216 11.21 -21.12 21.04
N SER A 217 10.40 -22.10 20.61
CA SER A 217 9.97 -22.22 19.22
C SER A 217 9.10 -21.04 18.75
N LEU A 218 8.16 -20.59 19.58
CA LEU A 218 7.30 -19.45 19.23
C LEU A 218 8.10 -18.14 19.14
N VAL A 219 9.05 -17.90 20.06
CA VAL A 219 9.96 -16.75 20.03
C VAL A 219 10.83 -16.79 18.77
N THR A 220 11.36 -17.95 18.40
CA THR A 220 12.11 -18.13 17.15
C THR A 220 11.24 -17.77 15.93
N SER A 221 9.96 -18.15 15.93
CA SER A 221 9.01 -17.74 14.90
C SER A 221 8.83 -16.21 14.86
N ARG A 222 8.70 -15.56 16.03
CA ARG A 222 8.60 -14.09 16.11
C ARG A 222 9.84 -13.41 15.55
N TYR A 223 11.04 -13.89 15.89
CA TYR A 223 12.31 -13.39 15.33
C TYR A 223 12.29 -13.43 13.80
N PHE A 224 11.93 -14.58 13.21
CA PHE A 224 11.88 -14.75 11.76
C PHE A 224 10.84 -13.82 11.11
N GLN A 225 9.62 -13.75 11.64
CA GLN A 225 8.57 -12.89 11.10
C GLN A 225 8.94 -11.41 11.17
N SER A 226 9.52 -10.96 12.30
CA SER A 226 9.96 -9.57 12.45
C SER A 226 11.08 -9.21 11.49
N ASN A 227 12.05 -10.10 11.26
CA ASN A 227 13.10 -9.85 10.28
C ASN A 227 12.55 -9.81 8.84
N ALA A 228 11.62 -10.71 8.51
CA ALA A 228 10.97 -10.74 7.20
C ALA A 228 10.17 -9.45 6.94
N LEU A 229 9.31 -9.04 7.87
CA LEU A 229 8.52 -7.82 7.75
C LEU A 229 9.39 -6.56 7.67
N LYS A 230 10.47 -6.50 8.47
CA LYS A 230 11.46 -5.42 8.38
C LYS A 230 11.97 -5.26 6.94
N LYS A 231 12.32 -6.35 6.27
CA LYS A 231 12.78 -6.33 4.87
C LYS A 231 11.68 -5.83 3.91
N PHE A 232 10.45 -6.32 4.02
CA PHE A 232 9.34 -5.85 3.19
C PHE A 232 9.10 -4.33 3.35
N TYR A 233 9.16 -3.82 4.59
CA TYR A 233 9.05 -2.39 4.82
C TYR A 233 10.24 -1.61 4.26
N THR A 234 11.46 -2.14 4.34
CA THR A 234 12.63 -1.54 3.67
C THR A 234 12.43 -1.46 2.15
N ASP A 235 11.95 -2.54 1.54
CA ASP A 235 11.72 -2.60 0.10
C ASP A 235 10.65 -1.57 -0.33
N LEU A 236 9.55 -1.43 0.43
CA LEU A 236 8.51 -0.41 0.19
C LEU A 236 8.99 1.03 0.41
N ILE A 237 9.93 1.26 1.33
CA ILE A 237 10.49 2.62 1.56
C ILE A 237 11.38 3.06 0.39
N ASN A 238 12.01 2.10 -0.28
CA ASN A 238 12.99 2.32 -1.34
C ASN A 238 12.41 2.23 -2.76
N SER A 239 11.20 1.68 -2.92
CA SER A 239 10.48 1.62 -4.20
C SER A 239 10.00 2.97 -4.70
#